data_AF-A0A2V8UR14-F1
#
_entry.id   AF-A0A2V8UR14-F1
#
_cell.length_a   1.000
_cell.length_b   1.000
_cell.length_c   1.000
_cell.angle_alpha   90.00
_cell.angle_beta   90.00
_cell.angle_gamma   90.00
#
_symmetry.space_group_name_H-M   'P 1'
#
loop_
_entity.id
_entity.type
_entity.pdbx_description
1 polymer ?
#
loop_
_entity_poly.entity_id
_entity_poly.type
_entity_poly.pdbx_seq_one_letter_code
_entity_poly.pdbx_strand_id
1 'polypeptide(L)'
;MPTRNVNLTDELDRFVLKKVESGRYENASEVVRAALRTLEREEQQYEAKLAALRAAIDEGDSSGIANGNVFARVRKTLKLPKTPR
;
A
#
# COMPACT_ATOMS: atom_id res chain seq x y z
N MET A 1 -11.13 -24.54 14.90
CA MET A 1 -10.37 -23.28 14.83
C MET A 1 -10.11 -22.79 16.25
N PRO A 2 -8.93 -22.22 16.55
CA PRO A 2 -8.68 -21.62 17.85
C PRO A 2 -9.60 -20.41 18.07
N THR A 3 -10.13 -20.26 19.29
CA THR A 3 -11.01 -19.15 19.68
C THR A 3 -10.22 -18.10 20.47
N ARG A 4 -10.46 -16.82 20.19
CA ARG A 4 -9.91 -15.69 20.94
C ARG A 4 -11.06 -14.75 21.27
N ASN A 5 -11.18 -14.40 22.55
CA ASN A 5 -12.14 -13.40 23.01
C ASN A 5 -11.50 -12.02 22.86
N VAL A 6 -12.24 -11.10 22.24
CA VAL A 6 -11.81 -9.73 22.02
C VAL A 6 -12.91 -8.79 22.47
N ASN A 7 -12.54 -7.72 23.17
CA ASN A 7 -13.49 -6.67 23.52
C ASN A 7 -13.55 -5.67 22.36
N LEU A 8 -14.75 -5.41 21.87
CA LEU A 8 -14.99 -4.40 20.85
C LEU A 8 -15.44 -3.10 21.51
N THR A 9 -15.07 -1.97 20.93
CA THR A 9 -15.71 -0.69 21.24
C THR A 9 -17.12 -0.68 20.64
N ASP A 10 -18.01 0.15 21.16
CA ASP A 10 -19.39 0.29 20.66
C ASP A 10 -19.45 0.67 19.16
N GLU A 11 -18.42 1.34 18.65
CA GLU A 11 -18.31 1.66 17.22
C GLU A 11 -18.01 0.42 16.38
N LEU A 12 -17.04 -0.40 16.81
CA LEU A 12 -16.66 -1.63 16.12
C LEU A 12 -17.78 -2.67 16.17
N ASP A 13 -18.49 -2.78 17.29
CA ASP A 13 -19.64 -3.67 17.42
C ASP A 13 -20.76 -3.28 16.44
N ARG A 14 -21.15 -2.00 16.41
CA ARG A 14 -22.13 -1.48 15.43
C ARG A 14 -21.69 -1.71 13.99
N PHE A 15 -20.41 -1.56 13.69
CA PHE A 15 -19.88 -1.86 12.36
C PHE A 15 -20.06 -3.36 12.01
N VAL A 16 -19.70 -4.26 12.92
CA VAL A 16 -19.85 -5.71 12.73
C VAL A 16 -21.33 -6.08 12.54
N LEU A 17 -22.22 -5.58 13.40
CA LEU A 17 -23.67 -5.79 13.29
C LEU A 17 -24.19 -5.36 11.92
N LYS A 18 -23.86 -4.14 11.47
CA LYS A 18 -24.26 -3.64 10.15
C LYS A 18 -23.79 -4.52 9.00
N LYS A 19 -22.59 -5.13 9.11
CA LYS A 19 -22.07 -6.04 8.10
C LYS A 19 -22.81 -7.38 8.07
N VAL A 20 -23.16 -7.92 9.23
CA VAL A 20 -23.97 -9.14 9.34
C VAL A 20 -25.40 -8.90 8.84
N GLU A 21 -26.05 -7.82 9.29
CA GLU A 21 -27.40 -7.43 8.87
C GLU A 21 -27.51 -7.20 7.35
N SER A 22 -26.42 -6.78 6.70
CA SER A 22 -26.40 -6.65 5.24
C SER A 22 -26.47 -7.99 4.48
N GLY A 23 -26.39 -9.12 5.17
CA GLY A 23 -26.38 -10.47 4.59
C GLY A 23 -25.06 -10.86 3.92
N ARG A 24 -24.04 -9.97 3.95
CA ARG A 24 -22.72 -10.25 3.35
C ARG A 24 -21.90 -11.27 4.15
N TYR A 25 -22.16 -11.40 5.45
CA TYR A 25 -21.46 -12.29 6.36
C TYR A 25 -22.48 -12.99 7.27
N GLU A 26 -22.25 -14.25 7.58
CA GLU A 26 -23.21 -15.02 8.40
C GLU A 26 -23.10 -14.69 9.89
N ASN A 27 -21.93 -14.25 10.35
CA ASN A 27 -21.68 -13.96 11.76
C ASN A 27 -20.49 -13.00 11.97
N ALA A 28 -20.38 -12.48 13.21
CA ALA A 28 -19.31 -11.57 13.62
C ALA A 28 -17.90 -12.14 13.38
N SER A 29 -17.71 -13.44 13.61
CA SER A 29 -16.38 -14.07 13.43
C SER A 29 -15.93 -14.05 11.97
N GLU A 30 -16.85 -14.12 11.01
CA GLU A 30 -16.52 -13.95 9.59
C GLU A 30 -16.09 -12.53 9.25
N VAL A 31 -16.80 -11.53 9.78
CA VAL A 31 -16.45 -10.12 9.60
C VAL A 31 -15.04 -9.87 10.12
N VAL A 32 -14.73 -10.34 11.34
CA VAL A 32 -13.42 -10.18 11.96
C VAL A 32 -12.32 -10.89 11.15
N ARG A 33 -12.57 -12.14 10.69
CA ARG A 33 -11.61 -12.84 9.82
C ARG A 33 -11.37 -12.10 8.51
N ALA A 34 -12.42 -11.55 7.89
CA ALA A 34 -12.29 -10.79 6.65
C ALA A 34 -11.51 -9.49 6.87
N ALA A 35 -11.74 -8.80 7.99
CA ALA A 35 -10.99 -7.61 8.39
C ALA A 35 -9.51 -7.94 8.61
N LEU A 36 -9.19 -8.98 9.38
CA LEU A 36 -7.81 -9.41 9.63
C LEU A 36 -7.07 -9.80 8.35
N ARG A 37 -7.72 -10.54 7.43
CA ARG A 37 -7.13 -10.85 6.12
C ARG A 37 -6.86 -9.59 5.29
N THR A 38 -7.66 -8.55 5.47
CA THR A 38 -7.48 -7.29 4.74
C THR A 38 -6.32 -6.51 5.32
N LEU A 39 -6.24 -6.41 6.65
CA LEU A 39 -5.11 -5.83 7.36
C LEU A 39 -3.79 -6.51 6.97
N GLU A 40 -3.75 -7.84 6.99
CA GLU A 40 -2.56 -8.61 6.59
C GLU A 40 -2.12 -8.29 5.15
N ARG A 41 -3.07 -8.20 4.21
CA ARG A 41 -2.76 -7.83 2.82
C ARG A 41 -2.22 -6.40 2.71
N GLU A 42 -2.80 -5.46 3.45
CA GLU A 42 -2.34 -4.07 3.46
C GLU A 42 -0.92 -3.95 4.04
N GLU A 43 -0.63 -4.66 5.14
CA GLU A 43 0.71 -4.72 5.73
C GLU A 43 1.73 -5.33 4.75
N GLN A 44 1.40 -6.44 4.08
CA GLN A 44 2.26 -7.05 3.07
C GLN A 44 2.52 -6.12 1.88
N GLN A 45 1.50 -5.41 1.40
CA GLN A 45 1.65 -4.44 0.32
C GLN A 45 2.52 -3.26 0.72
N TYR A 46 2.37 -2.78 1.95
CA TYR A 46 3.17 -1.69 2.49
C TYR A 46 4.66 -2.09 2.59
N GLU A 47 4.95 -3.26 3.14
CA GLU A 47 6.32 -3.78 3.23
C GLU A 47 6.94 -4.00 1.85
N ALA A 48 6.20 -4.57 0.90
CA ALA A 48 6.67 -4.74 -0.47
C ALA A 48 7.00 -3.39 -1.13
N LYS A 49 6.16 -2.37 -0.91
CA LYS A 49 6.39 -1.01 -1.43
C LYS A 49 7.64 -0.38 -0.80
N LEU A 50 7.82 -0.53 0.51
CA LEU A 50 9.02 -0.04 1.20
C LEU A 50 10.28 -0.72 0.71
N ALA A 51 10.25 -2.04 0.52
CA ALA A 51 11.37 -2.80 -0.01
C ALA A 51 11.76 -2.31 -1.42
N ALA A 52 10.77 -2.13 -2.30
CA ALA A 52 11.00 -1.59 -3.65
C ALA A 52 11.57 -0.17 -3.63
N LEU A 53 11.07 0.70 -2.74
CA LEU A 53 11.60 2.07 -2.59
C LEU A 53 13.06 2.07 -2.13
N ARG A 54 13.39 1.26 -1.12
CA ARG A 54 14.76 1.13 -0.61
C ARG A 54 15.71 0.65 -1.70
N ALA A 55 15.33 -0.40 -2.43
CA ALA A 55 16.12 -0.91 -3.55
C ALA A 55 16.34 0.14 -4.65
N ALA A 56 15.32 0.94 -4.99
CA ALA A 56 15.44 2.01 -5.98
C ALA A 56 16.36 3.15 -5.52
N ILE A 57 16.38 3.46 -4.21
CA ILE A 57 17.32 4.42 -3.63
C ILE A 57 18.73 3.86 -3.72
N ASP A 58 18.96 2.61 -3.29
CA ASP A 58 20.28 1.97 -3.35
C ASP A 58 20.82 1.89 -4.80
N GLU A 59 19.95 1.59 -5.77
CA GLU A 59 20.27 1.63 -7.19
C GLU A 59 20.67 3.04 -7.64
N GLY A 60 19.88 4.05 -7.25
CA GLY A 60 20.16 5.45 -7.53
C GLY A 60 21.49 5.92 -6.97
N ASP A 61 21.77 5.62 -5.70
CA ASP A 61 23.02 5.97 -5.01
C ASP A 61 24.22 5.26 -5.67
N SER A 62 24.04 4.01 -6.10
CA SER A 62 25.06 3.23 -6.80
C SER A 62 25.26 3.64 -8.27
N SER A 63 24.32 4.38 -8.85
CA SER A 63 24.37 4.79 -10.28
C SER A 63 25.39 5.90 -10.56
N GLY A 64 25.92 6.53 -9.50
CA GLY A 64 26.91 7.60 -9.59
C GLY A 64 26.35 8.95 -10.04
N ILE A 65 27.22 9.96 -10.10
CA ILE A 65 26.82 11.33 -10.44
C ILE A 65 26.90 11.52 -11.95
N ALA A 66 25.76 11.81 -12.57
CA ALA A 66 25.70 12.10 -13.99
C ALA A 66 26.35 13.47 -14.31
N ASN A 67 27.28 13.46 -15.26
CA ASN A 67 27.97 14.68 -15.70
C ASN A 67 27.11 15.52 -16.68
N GLY A 68 27.18 16.84 -16.54
CA GLY A 68 26.56 17.80 -17.46
C GLY A 68 25.03 17.91 -17.35
N ASN A 69 24.38 18.53 -18.33
CA ASN A 69 22.93 18.78 -18.28
C ASN A 69 22.13 17.53 -18.72
N VAL A 70 21.83 16.66 -17.75
CA VAL A 70 21.11 15.39 -17.94
C VAL A 70 19.72 15.62 -18.55
N PHE A 71 18.96 16.59 -18.02
CA PHE A 71 17.61 16.88 -18.51
C PHE A 71 17.58 17.40 -19.94
N ALA A 72 18.57 18.22 -20.35
CA ALA A 72 18.70 18.63 -21.75
C ALA A 72 18.97 17.44 -22.69
N ARG A 73 19.74 16.45 -22.21
CA ARG A 73 20.03 15.21 -22.94
C ARG A 73 18.76 14.37 -23.11
N VAL A 74 18.01 14.16 -22.03
CA VAL A 74 16.72 13.45 -22.04
C VAL A 74 15.72 14.12 -22.97
N ARG A 75 15.55 15.45 -22.90
CA ARG A 75 14.65 16.20 -23.77
C ARG A 75 15.04 16.10 -25.24
N LYS A 76 16.34 16.16 -25.57
CA LYS A 76 16.84 15.96 -26.94
C LYS A 76 16.46 14.57 -27.45
N THR A 77 16.66 13.52 -26.64
CA THR A 77 16.30 12.14 -27.00
C THR A 77 14.79 11.99 -27.24
N LEU A 78 13.97 12.65 -26.41
CA LEU A 78 12.50 12.63 -26.52
C LEU A 78 11.94 13.64 -27.54
N LYS A 79 12.79 14.36 -28.29
CA LYS A 79 12.40 15.42 -29.24
C LYS A 79 11.54 16.53 -28.63
N LEU A 80 11.78 16.84 -27.35
CA LEU A 80 11.10 17.90 -26.61
C LEU A 80 11.91 19.22 -26.63
N PRO A 81 11.26 20.39 -26.53
CA PRO A 81 11.95 21.67 -26.46
C PRO A 81 12.85 21.78 -25.23
N LYS A 82 14.04 22.36 -25.42
CA LYS A 82 15.07 22.47 -24.37
C LYS A 82 14.64 23.31 -23.16
N THR A 83 13.73 24.25 -23.33
CA THR A 83 13.23 25.15 -22.27
C THR A 83 11.79 24.78 -21.92
N PRO A 84 11.44 24.54 -20.64
CA PRO A 84 10.03 24.45 -20.25
C PRO A 84 9.36 25.81 -20.47
N ARG A 85 8.10 25.80 -20.93
CA ARG A 85 7.26 27.01 -20.98
C ARG A 85 6.97 27.51 -19.57
#